data_AF-A0A357KMW3-F1
#
_entry.id   AF-A0A357KMW3-F1
#
_cell.length_a   1.000
_cell.length_b   1.000
_cell.length_c   1.000
_cell.angle_alpha   90.00
_cell.angle_beta   90.00
_cell.angle_gamma   90.00
#
_symmetry.space_group_name_H-M   'P 1'
#
loop_
_entity.id
_entity.type
_entity.pdbx_description
1 polymer ?
#
loop_
_entity_poly.entity_id
_entity_poly.type
_entity_poly.pdbx_seq_one_letter_code
_entity_poly.pdbx_strand_id
1 'polypeptide(L)'
;MALNSDSDMYERTAFSGRVEIDGEEHSVSFSVFAGADCDLKIDLEPVPAEIYVKLAKCMGEPGASGKEISLTGQADNGDQFESDTISVVGTNSGSNGHQCRLSHRSAIITKKAPNDACAEKPYARLWLRGFQSFRNPAIQTKLGQLSVFGDHKNVTKDSVSGNITIQADTVKVDGDWFSKADDFLTFLMCGLGFVHGGRLQTPRLDQVYGSEWKSTFYSG
;
A
#
# COMPACT_ATOMS: atom_id res chain seq x y z
N MET A 1 13.99 -8.21 17.21
CA MET A 1 13.49 -9.30 16.35
C MET A 1 13.69 -8.84 14.93
N ALA A 2 14.63 -9.41 14.19
CA ALA A 2 14.88 -9.03 12.79
C ALA A 2 13.79 -9.69 11.94
N LEU A 3 12.86 -8.90 11.42
CA LEU A 3 11.91 -9.36 10.41
C LEU A 3 12.70 -9.45 9.09
N ASN A 4 12.72 -10.63 8.47
CA ASN A 4 13.37 -10.86 7.18
C ASN A 4 12.69 -10.00 6.11
N SER A 5 13.46 -9.13 5.45
CA SER A 5 13.00 -8.18 4.43
C SER A 5 12.34 -8.83 3.21
N ASP A 6 12.68 -10.09 2.90
CA ASP A 6 12.11 -10.81 1.75
C ASP A 6 10.67 -11.30 2.01
N SER A 7 10.25 -11.38 3.27
CA SER A 7 8.88 -11.78 3.66
C SER A 7 7.88 -10.62 3.59
N ASP A 8 8.35 -9.39 3.33
CA ASP A 8 7.49 -8.21 3.30
C ASP A 8 6.89 -7.93 1.92
N MET A 9 7.24 -8.69 0.89
CA MET A 9 6.64 -8.56 -0.45
C MET A 9 5.20 -9.08 -0.47
N TYR A 10 4.29 -8.36 -1.15
CA TYR A 10 2.94 -8.88 -1.39
C TYR A 10 2.98 -9.84 -2.59
N GLU A 11 2.89 -11.14 -2.31
CA GLU A 11 2.83 -12.17 -3.33
C GLU A 11 1.66 -11.98 -4.28
N ARG A 12 1.83 -12.43 -5.53
CA ARG A 12 0.79 -12.34 -6.55
C ARG A 12 -0.44 -13.12 -6.11
N THR A 13 -1.51 -12.38 -5.86
CA THR A 13 -2.79 -12.90 -5.35
C THR A 13 -3.90 -12.52 -6.31
N ALA A 14 -4.73 -13.50 -6.66
CA ALA A 14 -5.89 -13.30 -7.53
C ALA A 14 -7.11 -12.88 -6.69
N PHE A 15 -7.89 -11.94 -7.22
CA PHE A 15 -9.07 -11.37 -6.59
C PHE A 15 -10.27 -11.46 -7.53
N SER A 16 -11.42 -11.77 -6.95
CA SER A 16 -12.73 -11.57 -7.57
C SER A 16 -13.35 -10.33 -6.96
N GLY A 17 -13.76 -9.37 -7.79
CA GLY A 17 -14.12 -8.04 -7.29
C GLY A 17 -15.04 -7.23 -8.18
N ARG A 18 -15.10 -5.94 -7.90
CA ARG A 18 -15.96 -4.98 -8.58
C ARG A 18 -15.18 -3.70 -8.87
N VAL A 19 -15.36 -3.18 -10.07
CA VAL A 19 -14.95 -1.83 -10.43
C VAL A 19 -16.19 -0.93 -10.49
N GLU A 20 -16.13 0.23 -9.86
CA GLU A 20 -17.21 1.22 -9.87
C GLU A 20 -16.85 2.36 -10.81
N ILE A 21 -17.70 2.61 -11.81
CA ILE A 21 -17.52 3.64 -12.83
C ILE A 21 -18.81 4.43 -12.97
N ASP A 22 -18.78 5.73 -12.64
CA ASP A 22 -19.97 6.60 -12.73
C ASP A 22 -21.16 6.10 -11.88
N GLY A 23 -20.88 5.46 -10.74
CA GLY A 23 -21.90 4.87 -9.86
C GLY A 23 -22.45 3.53 -10.33
N GLU A 24 -21.93 2.99 -11.43
CA GLU A 24 -22.25 1.64 -11.90
C GLU A 24 -21.17 0.64 -11.49
N GLU A 25 -21.57 -0.48 -10.89
CA GLU A 25 -20.66 -1.55 -10.48
C GLU A 25 -20.55 -2.64 -11.56
N HIS A 26 -19.32 -3.06 -11.82
CA HIS A 26 -19.01 -4.11 -12.80
C HIS A 26 -18.11 -5.18 -12.19
N SER A 27 -18.52 -6.44 -12.29
CA SER A 27 -17.70 -7.57 -11.83
C SER A 27 -16.44 -7.72 -12.68
N VAL A 28 -15.30 -7.90 -12.01
CA VAL A 28 -13.99 -8.07 -12.63
C VAL A 28 -13.13 -9.08 -11.86
N SER A 29 -12.19 -9.69 -12.56
CA SER A 29 -11.11 -10.48 -12.00
C SER A 29 -9.80 -9.76 -12.21
N PHE A 30 -8.93 -9.78 -11.22
CA PHE A 30 -7.62 -9.14 -11.29
C PHE A 30 -6.63 -9.83 -10.36
N SER A 31 -5.34 -9.55 -10.56
CA SER A 31 -4.30 -9.95 -9.61
C SER A 31 -3.50 -8.76 -9.12
N VAL A 32 -3.06 -8.84 -7.87
CA VAL A 32 -2.29 -7.79 -7.20
C VAL A 32 -0.99 -8.39 -6.66
N PHE A 33 0.11 -7.66 -6.80
CA PHE A 33 1.43 -8.04 -6.28
C PHE A 33 2.27 -6.78 -6.01
N ALA A 34 3.22 -6.85 -5.09
CA ALA A 34 4.18 -5.77 -4.85
C ALA A 34 5.61 -6.27 -4.98
N GLY A 35 6.45 -5.51 -5.67
CA GLY A 35 7.89 -5.76 -5.76
C GLY A 35 8.63 -5.48 -4.44
N ALA A 36 9.95 -5.70 -4.45
CA ALA A 36 10.82 -5.33 -3.32
C ALA A 36 10.89 -3.80 -3.10
N ASP A 37 10.52 -3.02 -4.11
CA ASP A 37 10.32 -1.57 -4.05
C ASP A 37 9.00 -1.16 -3.40
N CYS A 38 8.17 -2.15 -2.99
CA CYS A 38 6.79 -1.97 -2.54
C CYS A 38 5.90 -1.23 -3.56
N ASP A 39 6.25 -1.24 -4.85
CA ASP A 39 5.36 -0.73 -5.88
C ASP A 39 4.27 -1.76 -6.18
N LEU A 40 3.03 -1.42 -5.82
CA LEU A 40 1.88 -2.29 -5.99
C LEU A 40 1.42 -2.28 -7.46
N LYS A 41 1.41 -3.45 -8.08
CA LYS A 41 0.95 -3.68 -9.45
C LYS A 41 -0.43 -4.33 -9.42
N ILE A 42 -1.30 -3.89 -10.33
CA ILE A 42 -2.65 -4.40 -10.51
C ILE A 42 -2.80 -4.85 -11.97
N ASP A 43 -2.93 -6.16 -12.17
CA ASP A 43 -3.13 -6.77 -13.48
C ASP A 43 -4.60 -7.19 -13.62
N LEU A 44 -5.37 -6.41 -14.38
CA LEU A 44 -6.77 -6.69 -14.69
C LEU A 44 -6.87 -7.79 -15.76
N GLU A 45 -7.70 -8.81 -15.54
CA GLU A 45 -8.00 -9.80 -16.56
C GLU A 45 -8.78 -9.19 -17.74
N PRO A 46 -8.77 -9.81 -18.93
CA PRO A 46 -9.53 -9.29 -20.06
C PRO A 46 -11.01 -9.06 -19.73
N VAL A 47 -11.50 -7.85 -19.97
CA VAL A 47 -12.88 -7.47 -19.64
C VAL A 47 -13.80 -7.51 -20.88
N PRO A 48 -15.12 -7.72 -20.69
CA PRO A 48 -16.11 -7.53 -21.75
C PRO A 48 -16.04 -6.15 -22.40
N ALA A 49 -16.43 -6.08 -23.68
CA ALA A 49 -16.40 -4.85 -24.48
C ALA A 49 -17.14 -3.67 -23.83
N GLU A 50 -18.25 -3.93 -23.15
CA GLU A 50 -19.02 -2.89 -22.45
C GLU A 50 -18.21 -2.21 -21.34
N ILE A 51 -17.60 -3.02 -20.46
CA ILE A 51 -16.77 -2.53 -19.35
C ILE A 51 -15.52 -1.85 -19.91
N TYR A 52 -14.92 -2.41 -20.96
CA TYR A 52 -13.77 -1.82 -21.63
C TYR A 52 -14.04 -0.40 -22.13
N VAL A 53 -15.16 -0.17 -22.81
CA VAL A 53 -15.52 1.17 -23.33
C VAL A 53 -15.68 2.16 -22.18
N LYS A 54 -16.25 1.74 -21.04
CA LYS A 54 -16.38 2.57 -19.84
C LYS A 54 -15.02 2.91 -19.24
N LEU A 55 -14.15 1.92 -19.05
CA LEU A 55 -12.78 2.13 -18.55
C LEU A 55 -11.95 3.02 -19.47
N ALA A 56 -12.05 2.84 -20.79
CA ALA A 56 -11.33 3.64 -21.77
C ALA A 56 -11.71 5.12 -21.70
N LYS A 57 -12.99 5.43 -21.43
CA LYS A 57 -13.45 6.81 -21.21
C LYS A 57 -12.86 7.45 -19.95
N CYS A 58 -12.48 6.66 -18.95
CA CYS A 58 -11.85 7.18 -17.73
C CYS A 58 -10.40 7.65 -17.93
N MET A 59 -9.72 7.29 -19.04
CA MET A 59 -8.34 7.73 -19.28
C MET A 59 -8.20 9.25 -19.40
N GLY A 60 -9.29 9.95 -19.78
CA GLY A 60 -9.25 11.38 -20.09
C GLY A 60 -8.55 11.67 -21.43
N GLU A 61 -8.48 12.96 -21.78
CA GLU A 61 -7.74 13.43 -22.95
C GLU A 61 -6.23 13.48 -22.68
N PRO A 62 -5.36 13.34 -23.71
CA PRO A 62 -3.93 13.51 -23.54
C PRO A 62 -3.58 14.85 -22.86
N GLY A 63 -2.94 14.78 -21.68
CA GLY A 63 -2.56 15.95 -20.88
C GLY A 63 -3.59 16.37 -19.83
N ALA A 64 -4.80 15.78 -19.84
CA ALA A 64 -5.77 15.93 -18.77
C ALA A 64 -5.58 14.83 -17.70
N SER A 65 -6.03 15.11 -16.47
CA SER A 65 -6.15 14.08 -15.45
C SER A 65 -7.27 13.12 -15.83
N GLY A 66 -6.97 11.83 -15.86
CA GLY A 66 -7.99 10.79 -15.98
C GLY A 66 -8.94 10.80 -14.78
N LYS A 67 -10.10 10.20 -14.96
CA LYS A 67 -11.08 10.02 -13.89
C LYS A 67 -10.63 8.88 -12.97
N GLU A 68 -10.61 9.13 -11.66
CA GLU A 68 -10.41 8.09 -10.66
C GLU A 68 -11.64 7.18 -10.55
N ILE A 69 -11.40 5.88 -10.42
CA ILE A 69 -12.42 4.83 -10.26
C ILE A 69 -12.13 4.02 -8.99
N SER A 70 -13.17 3.38 -8.44
CA SER A 70 -13.02 2.48 -7.29
C SER A 70 -12.87 1.04 -7.75
N LEU A 71 -11.96 0.29 -7.12
CA LEU A 71 -11.75 -1.14 -7.31
C LEU A 71 -11.73 -1.81 -5.95
N THR A 72 -12.60 -2.80 -5.77
CA THR A 72 -12.66 -3.64 -4.57
C THR A 72 -12.59 -5.10 -4.98
N GLY A 73 -12.07 -5.97 -4.10
CA GLY A 73 -12.06 -7.40 -4.37
C GLY A 73 -11.74 -8.22 -3.13
N GLN A 74 -12.06 -9.51 -3.22
CA GLN A 74 -11.72 -10.50 -2.23
C GLN A 74 -11.02 -11.69 -2.90
N ALA A 75 -9.96 -12.18 -2.25
CA ALA A 75 -9.24 -13.38 -2.68
C ALA A 75 -9.72 -14.63 -1.93
N ASP A 76 -9.43 -15.82 -2.46
CA ASP A 76 -9.84 -17.10 -1.88
C ASP A 76 -9.23 -17.36 -0.49
N ASN A 77 -8.05 -16.78 -0.23
CA ASN A 77 -7.39 -16.84 1.08
C ASN A 77 -8.02 -15.91 2.13
N GLY A 78 -9.00 -15.10 1.75
CA GLY A 78 -9.69 -14.13 2.59
C GLY A 78 -9.08 -12.73 2.59
N ASP A 79 -8.00 -12.48 1.84
CA ASP A 79 -7.44 -11.14 1.67
C ASP A 79 -8.47 -10.22 0.99
N GLN A 80 -8.49 -8.95 1.39
CA GLN A 80 -9.33 -7.92 0.82
C GLN A 80 -8.48 -6.85 0.16
N PHE A 81 -8.91 -6.39 -1.01
CA PHE A 81 -8.32 -5.28 -1.74
C PHE A 81 -9.34 -4.15 -1.87
N GLU A 82 -8.91 -2.92 -1.65
CA GLU A 82 -9.72 -1.72 -1.84
C GLU A 82 -8.87 -0.55 -2.33
N SER A 83 -9.36 0.19 -3.32
CA SER A 83 -8.81 1.46 -3.74
C SER A 83 -9.90 2.31 -4.37
N ASP A 84 -9.99 3.57 -3.99
CA ASP A 84 -10.86 4.61 -4.55
C ASP A 84 -10.11 5.57 -5.50
N THR A 85 -8.84 5.26 -5.81
CA THR A 85 -7.93 6.12 -6.58
C THR A 85 -7.32 5.42 -7.78
N ILE A 86 -8.02 4.44 -8.35
CA ILE A 86 -7.54 3.74 -9.54
C ILE A 86 -7.65 4.65 -10.75
N SER A 87 -6.60 4.71 -11.56
CA SER A 87 -6.57 5.43 -12.83
C SER A 87 -6.24 4.46 -13.97
N VAL A 88 -6.97 4.57 -15.08
CA VAL A 88 -6.68 3.81 -16.30
C VAL A 88 -5.56 4.52 -17.06
N VAL A 89 -4.43 3.86 -17.24
CA VAL A 89 -3.22 4.45 -17.87
C VAL A 89 -2.95 3.93 -19.28
N GLY A 90 -3.69 2.90 -19.69
CA GLY A 90 -3.58 2.36 -21.03
C GLY A 90 -4.66 1.34 -21.32
N THR A 91 -5.01 1.21 -22.59
CA THR A 91 -6.00 0.26 -23.06
C THR A 91 -5.49 -0.41 -24.32
N ASN A 92 -5.77 -1.70 -24.47
CA ASN A 92 -5.46 -2.45 -25.67
C ASN A 92 -6.65 -3.35 -26.03
N SER A 93 -7.11 -3.27 -27.28
CA SER A 93 -8.19 -4.12 -27.79
C SER A 93 -7.60 -5.14 -28.75
N GLY A 94 -7.79 -6.43 -28.46
CA GLY A 94 -7.29 -7.51 -29.31
C GLY A 94 -8.32 -8.62 -29.53
N SER A 95 -7.98 -9.58 -30.39
CA SER A 95 -8.83 -10.76 -30.65
C SER A 95 -9.04 -11.64 -29.41
N ASN A 96 -8.14 -11.54 -28.42
CA ASN A 96 -8.16 -12.31 -27.19
C ASN A 96 -8.83 -11.55 -26.02
N GLY A 97 -9.62 -10.52 -26.33
CA GLY A 97 -10.30 -9.67 -25.35
C GLY A 97 -9.68 -8.28 -25.21
N HIS A 98 -10.26 -7.50 -24.29
CA HIS A 98 -9.86 -6.12 -24.06
C HIS A 98 -9.09 -5.99 -22.75
N GLN A 99 -7.91 -5.40 -22.81
CA GLN A 99 -7.01 -5.21 -21.68
C GLN A 99 -6.98 -3.74 -21.27
N CYS A 100 -7.01 -3.49 -19.96
CA CYS A 100 -6.79 -2.18 -19.38
C CYS A 100 -5.59 -2.26 -18.43
N ARG A 101 -4.68 -1.29 -18.52
CA ARG A 101 -3.59 -1.10 -17.57
C ARG A 101 -4.07 -0.12 -16.50
N LEU A 102 -3.99 -0.56 -15.26
CA LEU A 102 -4.41 0.21 -14.11
C LEU A 102 -3.18 0.76 -13.38
N SER A 103 -3.35 1.92 -12.78
CA SER A 103 -2.46 2.48 -11.77
C SER A 103 -3.31 2.90 -10.57
N HIS A 104 -2.69 3.17 -9.43
CA HIS A 104 -3.36 3.65 -8.23
C HIS A 104 -2.60 4.86 -7.70
N ARG A 105 -3.22 5.68 -6.84
CA ARG A 105 -2.51 6.62 -5.96
C ARG A 105 -2.29 6.01 -4.58
N SER A 106 -3.34 5.35 -4.08
CA SER A 106 -3.39 4.65 -2.80
C SER A 106 -4.22 3.39 -2.96
N ALA A 107 -3.72 2.26 -2.45
CA ALA A 107 -4.46 0.99 -2.44
C ALA A 107 -4.24 0.28 -1.11
N ILE A 108 -5.30 -0.30 -0.57
CA ILE A 108 -5.33 -0.97 0.72
C ILE A 108 -5.47 -2.47 0.48
N ILE A 109 -4.63 -3.23 1.17
CA ILE A 109 -4.76 -4.68 1.31
C ILE A 109 -4.93 -5.03 2.78
N THR A 110 -6.00 -5.75 3.10
CA THR A 110 -6.23 -6.29 4.44
C THR A 110 -6.05 -7.79 4.41
N LYS A 111 -5.13 -8.28 5.24
CA LYS A 111 -4.83 -9.70 5.42
C LYS A 111 -5.22 -10.17 6.81
N LYS A 112 -5.49 -11.47 6.92
CA LYS A 112 -5.34 -12.15 8.21
C LYS A 112 -3.86 -12.36 8.47
N ALA A 113 -3.35 -11.83 9.58
CA ALA A 113 -2.02 -12.14 10.03
C ALA A 113 -1.91 -13.66 10.22
N PRO A 114 -0.82 -14.29 9.74
CA PRO A 114 -0.62 -15.71 10.01
C PRO A 114 -0.53 -15.92 11.54
N ASN A 115 -0.95 -17.09 12.01
CA ASN A 115 -1.16 -17.34 13.45
C ASN A 115 0.08 -17.05 14.32
N ASP A 116 1.27 -17.21 13.75
CA ASP A 116 2.58 -16.96 14.35
C ASP A 116 3.04 -15.49 14.27
N ALA A 117 2.36 -14.64 13.49
CA ALA A 117 2.65 -13.21 13.34
C ALA A 117 1.61 -12.31 14.01
N CYS A 118 0.74 -12.85 14.87
CA CYS A 118 -0.15 -12.02 15.69
C CYS A 118 0.67 -11.04 16.52
N ALA A 119 0.49 -9.75 16.28
CA ALA A 119 1.20 -8.73 17.04
C ALA A 119 0.66 -8.71 18.47
N GLU A 120 1.55 -8.89 19.46
CA GLU A 120 1.18 -8.81 20.88
C GLU A 120 0.55 -7.46 21.22
N LYS A 121 1.05 -6.40 20.59
CA LYS A 121 0.54 -5.03 20.71
C LYS A 121 0.36 -4.41 19.34
N PRO A 122 -0.69 -3.59 19.15
CA PRO A 122 -0.87 -2.86 17.91
C PRO A 122 0.35 -2.03 17.55
N TYR A 123 0.66 -1.97 16.26
CA TYR A 123 1.71 -1.08 15.76
C TYR A 123 1.33 -0.52 14.39
N ALA A 124 1.89 0.66 14.09
CA ALA A 124 1.88 1.25 12.77
C ALA A 124 3.34 1.40 12.28
N ARG A 125 3.59 1.07 11.02
CA ARG A 125 4.92 1.13 10.41
C ARG A 125 4.84 1.82 9.06
N LEU A 126 5.56 2.93 8.93
CA LEU A 126 5.73 3.65 7.67
C LEU A 126 7.07 3.27 7.05
N TRP A 127 7.05 2.64 5.88
CA TRP A 127 8.24 2.27 5.13
C TRP A 127 8.83 3.46 4.37
N LEU A 128 10.15 3.48 4.22
CA LEU A 128 10.91 4.56 3.60
C LEU A 128 11.83 4.01 2.50
N ARG A 129 11.84 4.66 1.34
CA ARG A 129 12.83 4.39 0.28
C ARG A 129 14.09 5.22 0.45
N GLY A 130 15.25 4.64 0.13
CA GLY A 130 16.53 5.34 0.13
C GLY A 130 17.02 5.76 1.53
N PHE A 131 16.39 5.28 2.59
CA PHE A 131 16.69 5.70 3.96
C PHE A 131 17.87 4.89 4.50
N GLN A 132 18.99 5.59 4.75
CA GLN A 132 20.24 4.99 5.21
C GLN A 132 20.30 4.88 6.73
N SER A 133 21.17 3.97 7.19
CA SER A 133 21.37 3.60 8.59
C SER A 133 21.18 4.75 9.58
N PHE A 134 20.16 4.57 10.41
CA PHE A 134 19.81 5.47 11.48
C PHE A 134 19.82 4.66 12.77
N ARG A 135 20.88 4.83 13.58
CA ARG A 135 21.04 4.10 14.83
C ARG A 135 20.54 4.93 15.99
N ASN A 136 19.24 5.04 16.12
CA ASN A 136 18.63 5.65 17.29
C ASN A 136 18.03 4.59 18.22
N PRO A 137 18.23 4.73 19.54
CA PRO A 137 17.48 3.92 20.49
C PRO A 137 15.99 4.19 20.31
N ALA A 138 15.16 3.21 20.63
CA ALA A 138 13.72 3.41 20.69
C ALA A 138 13.39 4.48 21.74
N ILE A 139 12.43 5.35 21.43
CA ILE A 139 12.03 6.51 22.25
C ILE A 139 10.59 6.30 22.70
N GLN A 140 10.33 6.51 23.99
CA GLN A 140 8.96 6.49 24.51
C GLN A 140 8.22 7.78 24.13
N THR A 141 7.01 7.64 23.60
CA THR A 141 6.12 8.75 23.23
C THR A 141 4.75 8.59 23.89
N LYS A 142 3.85 9.56 23.72
CA LYS A 142 2.46 9.45 24.20
C LYS A 142 1.63 8.38 23.48
N LEU A 143 2.02 8.01 22.26
CA LEU A 143 1.35 6.99 21.46
C LEU A 143 1.97 5.60 21.65
N GLY A 144 3.08 5.50 22.40
CA GLY A 144 3.81 4.28 22.68
C GLY A 144 5.28 4.38 22.29
N GLN A 145 5.91 3.25 21.99
CA GLN A 145 7.33 3.17 21.67
C GLN A 145 7.58 3.47 20.19
N LEU A 146 8.35 4.52 19.93
CA LEU A 146 8.82 4.91 18.60
C LEU A 146 10.19 4.30 18.31
N SER A 147 10.36 3.77 17.12
CA SER A 147 11.66 3.33 16.60
C SER A 147 11.81 3.76 15.15
N VAL A 148 13.04 4.12 14.78
CA VAL A 148 13.39 4.47 13.40
C VAL A 148 14.54 3.55 13.00
N PHE A 149 14.35 2.84 11.91
CA PHE A 149 15.30 1.89 11.38
C PHE A 149 15.70 2.25 9.96
N GLY A 150 16.96 2.03 9.62
CA GLY A 150 17.49 2.13 8.27
C GLY A 150 18.60 1.10 8.05
N ASP A 151 18.67 0.55 6.84
CA ASP A 151 19.63 -0.46 6.44
C ASP A 151 21.05 0.09 6.31
N HIS A 152 22.00 -0.82 6.17
CA HIS A 152 23.43 -0.51 6.07
C HIS A 152 23.79 0.31 4.82
N LYS A 153 25.04 0.80 4.79
CA LYS A 153 25.57 1.70 3.75
C LYS A 153 25.36 1.13 2.32
N ASN A 154 25.16 2.03 1.35
CA ASN A 154 24.94 1.76 -0.09
C ASN A 154 23.49 1.40 -0.50
N VAL A 155 22.51 2.02 0.16
CA VAL A 155 21.10 1.97 -0.24
C VAL A 155 20.86 2.76 -1.54
N THR A 156 20.10 2.19 -2.48
CA THR A 156 19.67 2.90 -3.69
C THR A 156 18.46 3.79 -3.39
N LYS A 157 18.24 4.85 -4.18
CA LYS A 157 17.11 5.77 -3.93
C LYS A 157 15.75 5.06 -3.96
N ASP A 158 15.63 4.00 -4.75
CA ASP A 158 14.36 3.30 -4.97
C ASP A 158 14.17 2.09 -4.05
N SER A 159 15.22 1.63 -3.34
CA SER A 159 15.10 0.48 -2.43
C SER A 159 14.37 0.87 -1.15
N VAL A 160 13.39 0.05 -0.74
CA VAL A 160 12.74 0.13 0.57
C VAL A 160 13.71 -0.37 1.63
N SER A 161 14.28 0.54 2.40
CA SER A 161 15.47 0.27 3.21
C SER A 161 15.39 0.82 4.61
N GLY A 162 14.25 1.40 4.98
CA GLY A 162 14.04 1.95 6.31
C GLY A 162 12.58 1.98 6.66
N ASN A 163 12.32 2.21 7.94
CA ASN A 163 10.96 2.40 8.43
C ASN A 163 10.94 3.24 9.70
N ILE A 164 9.79 3.84 9.96
CA ILE A 164 9.41 4.46 11.22
C ILE A 164 8.30 3.59 11.79
N THR A 165 8.51 3.00 12.97
CA THR A 165 7.53 2.14 13.62
C THR A 165 7.12 2.75 14.95
N ILE A 166 5.81 2.81 15.20
CA ILE A 166 5.26 3.11 16.51
C ILE A 166 4.43 1.92 17.01
N GLN A 167 4.76 1.43 18.20
CA GLN A 167 4.08 0.32 18.85
C GLN A 167 3.37 0.82 20.11
N ALA A 168 2.10 0.46 20.28
CA ALA A 168 1.32 0.83 21.44
C ALA A 168 1.88 0.21 22.74
N ASP A 169 1.69 0.89 23.87
CA ASP A 169 2.12 0.37 25.18
C ASP A 169 1.21 -0.78 25.67
N THR A 170 -0.04 -0.80 25.21
CA THR A 170 -1.11 -1.71 25.61
C THR A 170 -1.67 -2.49 24.42
N VAL A 171 -2.25 -3.65 24.68
CA VAL A 171 -2.90 -4.49 23.66
C VAL A 171 -4.14 -3.81 23.09
N LYS A 172 -4.91 -3.12 23.93
CA LYS A 172 -6.09 -2.34 23.52
C LYS A 172 -5.69 -0.88 23.37
N VAL A 173 -6.08 -0.29 22.25
CA VAL A 173 -5.88 1.12 21.94
C VAL A 173 -7.22 1.80 21.70
N ASP A 174 -7.24 3.12 21.86
CA ASP A 174 -8.41 3.93 21.51
C ASP A 174 -8.69 3.84 20.00
N GLY A 175 -9.96 4.03 19.61
CA GLY A 175 -10.37 3.89 18.21
C GLY A 175 -9.68 4.86 17.24
N ASP A 176 -9.14 5.97 17.74
CA ASP A 176 -8.43 6.97 16.94
C ASP A 176 -6.89 6.81 16.96
N TRP A 177 -6.37 5.79 17.64
CA TRP A 177 -4.94 5.60 17.82
C TRP A 177 -4.20 5.45 16.50
N PHE A 178 -4.74 4.66 15.55
CA PHE A 178 -4.12 4.47 14.23
C PHE A 178 -4.07 5.75 13.41
N SER A 179 -5.09 6.59 13.50
CA SER A 179 -5.11 7.90 12.82
C SER A 179 -4.04 8.82 13.41
N LYS A 180 -3.96 8.91 14.74
CA LYS A 180 -2.92 9.71 15.43
C LYS A 180 -1.51 9.18 15.13
N ALA A 181 -1.36 7.86 15.06
CA ALA A 181 -0.10 7.22 14.69
C ALA A 181 0.31 7.58 13.26
N ASP A 182 -0.59 7.50 12.30
CA ASP A 182 -0.33 7.89 10.91
C ASP A 182 0.09 9.36 10.79
N ASP A 183 -0.67 10.28 11.39
CA ASP A 183 -0.32 11.71 11.44
C ASP A 183 1.08 11.95 12.02
N PHE A 184 1.40 11.24 13.11
CA PHE A 184 2.70 11.35 13.78
C PHE A 184 3.85 10.76 12.95
N LEU A 185 3.64 9.60 12.32
CA LEU A 185 4.62 8.99 11.41
C LEU A 185 4.88 9.88 10.20
N THR A 186 3.82 10.46 9.63
CA THR A 186 3.90 11.42 8.52
C THR A 186 4.68 12.68 8.93
N PHE A 187 4.40 13.24 10.11
CA PHE A 187 5.16 14.37 10.64
C PHE A 187 6.66 14.05 10.79
N LEU A 188 7.00 12.89 11.36
CA LEU A 188 8.39 12.45 11.50
C LEU A 188 9.08 12.23 10.17
N MET A 189 8.39 11.62 9.20
CA MET A 189 8.90 11.39 7.85
C MET A 189 9.23 12.69 7.14
N CYS A 190 8.39 13.72 7.26
CA CYS A 190 8.70 15.07 6.76
C CYS A 190 9.95 15.67 7.44
N GLY A 191 10.07 15.54 8.77
CA GLY A 191 11.23 16.02 9.51
C GLY A 191 12.52 15.30 9.13
N LEU A 192 12.48 13.98 8.97
CA LEU A 192 13.60 13.17 8.50
C LEU A 192 13.97 13.54 7.06
N GLY A 193 13.00 13.71 6.16
CA GLY A 193 13.26 14.14 4.79
C GLY A 193 14.01 15.47 4.72
N PHE A 194 13.58 16.45 5.52
CA PHE A 194 14.27 17.73 5.63
C PHE A 194 15.74 17.57 6.05
N VAL A 195 16.01 16.77 7.09
CA VAL A 195 17.38 16.52 7.59
C VAL A 195 18.22 15.76 6.56
N HIS A 196 17.62 14.84 5.80
CA HIS A 196 18.27 14.08 4.74
C HIS A 196 18.49 14.88 3.44
N GLY A 197 18.04 16.14 3.38
CA GLY A 197 18.24 17.02 2.23
C GLY A 197 17.39 16.65 1.01
N GLY A 198 16.26 15.97 1.21
CA GLY A 198 15.39 15.54 0.10
C GLY A 198 14.03 15.05 0.53
N ARG A 199 13.16 14.79 -0.45
CA ARG A 199 11.85 14.20 -0.19
C ARG A 199 12.03 12.67 -0.04
N LEU A 200 11.86 12.16 1.18
CA LEU A 200 11.75 10.72 1.39
C LEU A 200 10.43 10.23 0.81
N GLN A 201 10.48 9.11 0.09
CA GLN A 201 9.29 8.46 -0.45
C GLN A 201 8.80 7.38 0.52
N THR A 202 7.48 7.28 0.65
CA THR A 202 6.79 6.33 1.52
C THR A 202 5.94 5.39 0.67
N PRO A 203 6.45 4.21 0.28
CA PRO A 203 5.70 3.34 -0.60
C PRO A 203 4.61 2.56 0.14
N ARG A 204 4.68 2.46 1.47
CA ARG A 204 3.79 1.61 2.25
C ARG A 204 3.63 2.05 3.70
N LEU A 205 2.40 1.97 4.21
CA LEU A 205 2.04 2.06 5.62
C LEU A 205 1.38 0.75 6.07
N ASP A 206 1.93 0.10 7.09
CA ASP A 206 1.32 -1.05 7.74
C ASP A 206 0.65 -0.64 9.04
N GLN A 207 -0.54 -1.19 9.29
CA GLN A 207 -1.28 -1.11 10.54
C GLN A 207 -1.64 -2.53 10.95
N VAL A 208 -1.16 -2.96 12.12
CA VAL A 208 -1.38 -4.33 12.61
C VAL A 208 -2.09 -4.28 13.95
N TYR A 209 -3.20 -5.01 14.05
CA TYR A 209 -4.00 -5.12 15.27
C TYR A 209 -4.53 -6.55 15.45
N GLY A 210 -4.04 -7.24 16.48
CA GLY A 210 -4.39 -8.64 16.72
C GLY A 210 -4.00 -9.52 15.54
N SER A 211 -5.01 -10.11 14.88
CA SER A 211 -4.86 -10.96 13.70
C SER A 211 -5.11 -10.23 12.38
N GLU A 212 -5.27 -8.91 12.38
CA GLU A 212 -5.49 -8.13 11.16
C GLU A 212 -4.23 -7.35 10.79
N TRP A 213 -3.84 -7.45 9.52
CA TRP A 213 -2.76 -6.65 8.94
C TRP A 213 -3.31 -5.87 7.76
N LYS A 214 -3.40 -4.55 7.93
CA LYS A 214 -3.78 -3.61 6.88
C LYS A 214 -2.53 -2.92 6.31
N SER A 215 -2.30 -3.09 5.01
CA SER A 215 -1.18 -2.48 4.27
C SER A 215 -1.75 -1.47 3.28
N THR A 216 -1.38 -0.20 3.42
CA THR A 216 -1.70 0.86 2.45
C THR A 216 -0.48 1.11 1.58
N PHE A 217 -0.60 0.93 0.27
CA PHE A 217 0.46 1.15 -0.72
C PHE A 217 0.24 2.50 -1.42
N TYR A 218 1.33 3.23 -1.63
CA TYR A 218 1.31 4.53 -2.32
C TYR A 218 2.22 4.47 -3.55
N SER A 219 1.75 4.99 -4.69
CA SER A 219 2.48 4.97 -5.97
C SER A 219 3.43 6.16 -6.19
N GLY A 220 3.77 6.88 -5.11
CA GLY A 220 4.46 8.18 -5.12
C GLY A 220 5.79 8.24 -5.88
#